data_AF-H5V5P3-F1
#
_entry.id   AF-H5V5P3-F1
#
_cell.length_a   1.000
_cell.length_b   1.000
_cell.length_c   1.000
_cell.angle_alpha   90.00
_cell.angle_beta   90.00
_cell.angle_gamma   90.00
#
_symmetry.space_group_name_H-M   'P 1'
#
loop_
_entity.id
_entity.type
_entity.pdbx_description
1 polymer ?
#
loop_
_entity_poly.entity_id
_entity_poly.type
_entity_poly.pdbx_seq_one_letter_code
_entity_poly.pdbx_strand_id
1 'polypeptide(L)'
;MLMAGTARTPDESIDERFGWGGVELHFDVERGHITRTQVFTDSLNPAPLEALASRLQGCVYQPDAMKHTCETLIREFPDQEQPLRDVAQWLAEVVR
;
A
#
# COMPACT_ATOMS: atom_id res chain seq x y z
N MET A 1 -3.03 -27.48 -15.32
CA MET A 1 -2.36 -26.54 -16.24
C MET A 1 -3.05 -25.19 -16.09
N LEU A 2 -2.77 -24.47 -15.01
CA LEU A 2 -3.10 -23.05 -14.94
C LEU A 2 -1.99 -22.32 -15.67
N MET A 3 -2.33 -21.66 -16.76
CA MET A 3 -1.47 -20.66 -17.35
C MET A 3 -1.37 -19.53 -16.32
N ALA A 4 -0.24 -19.45 -15.62
CA ALA A 4 0.17 -18.21 -14.98
C ALA A 4 0.36 -17.20 -16.13
N GLY A 5 -0.69 -16.45 -16.45
CA GLY A 5 -0.55 -15.26 -17.27
C GLY A 5 0.53 -14.42 -16.61
N THR A 6 1.58 -14.09 -17.35
CA THR A 6 2.76 -13.41 -16.82
C THR A 6 2.32 -12.09 -16.19
N ALA A 7 2.14 -12.05 -14.87
CA ALA A 7 1.91 -10.81 -14.16
C ALA A 7 3.14 -9.94 -14.43
N ARG A 8 2.94 -8.77 -15.06
CA ARG A 8 4.00 -7.80 -15.28
C ARG A 8 4.65 -7.47 -13.93
N THR A 9 5.98 -7.60 -13.87
CA THR A 9 6.79 -7.16 -12.73
C THR A 9 6.49 -5.69 -12.42
N PRO A 10 6.24 -5.33 -11.15
CA PRO A 10 6.02 -3.94 -10.79
C PRO A 10 7.27 -3.09 -11.06
N ASP A 11 7.06 -1.79 -11.20
CA ASP A 11 8.18 -0.84 -11.37
C ASP A 11 8.93 -0.65 -10.04
N GLU A 12 8.18 -0.65 -8.92
CA GLU A 12 8.71 -0.53 -7.56
C GLU A 12 7.98 -1.50 -6.61
N SER A 13 8.69 -2.03 -5.63
CA SER A 13 8.12 -2.88 -4.57
C SER A 13 8.78 -2.59 -3.23
N ILE A 14 7.97 -2.49 -2.18
CA ILE A 14 8.42 -2.29 -0.80
C ILE A 14 7.72 -3.31 0.11
N ASP A 15 8.42 -3.79 1.12
CA ASP A 15 7.87 -4.68 2.13
C ASP A 15 8.33 -4.31 3.55
N GLU A 16 7.50 -4.62 4.54
CA GLU A 16 7.80 -4.43 5.96
C GLU A 16 7.07 -5.47 6.82
N ARG A 17 7.71 -5.86 7.93
CA ARG A 17 7.19 -6.84 8.88
C ARG A 17 6.83 -6.14 10.20
N PHE A 18 5.57 -5.77 10.33
CA PHE A 18 5.04 -5.23 11.58
C PHE A 18 4.71 -6.33 12.60
N GLY A 19 4.54 -5.95 13.87
CA GLY A 19 4.14 -6.88 14.92
C GLY A 19 2.76 -7.52 14.71
N TRP A 20 1.91 -6.92 13.86
CA TRP A 20 0.56 -7.39 13.54
C TRP A 20 0.45 -8.10 12.18
N GLY A 21 1.54 -8.14 11.40
CA GLY A 21 1.57 -8.76 10.07
C GLY A 21 2.63 -8.17 9.15
N GLY A 22 2.94 -8.88 8.08
CA GLY A 22 3.71 -8.39 6.94
C GLY A 22 2.83 -7.63 5.95
N VAL A 23 3.39 -6.59 5.35
CA VAL A 23 2.78 -5.84 4.25
C VAL A 23 3.80 -5.71 3.14
N GLU A 24 3.40 -6.12 1.93
CA GLU A 24 4.16 -5.92 0.71
C GLU A 24 3.28 -5.14 -0.28
N LEU A 25 3.83 -4.05 -0.81
CA LEU A 25 3.16 -3.17 -1.77
C LEU A 25 3.95 -3.12 -3.07
N HIS A 26 3.25 -3.35 -4.16
CA HIS A 26 3.80 -3.27 -5.52
C HIS A 26 3.16 -2.11 -6.26
N PHE A 27 3.98 -1.28 -6.91
CA PHE A 27 3.53 -0.11 -7.65
C PHE A 27 3.96 -0.19 -9.11
N ASP A 28 3.02 0.14 -10.01
CA ASP A 28 3.37 0.63 -11.34
C ASP A 28 3.26 2.16 -11.31
N VAL A 29 4.26 2.86 -11.82
CA VAL A 29 4.33 4.33 -11.76
C VAL A 29 4.57 4.91 -13.14
N GLU A 30 3.66 5.76 -13.60
CA GLU A 30 3.78 6.45 -14.88
C GLU A 30 3.71 7.96 -14.65
N ARG A 31 4.72 8.69 -15.14
CA ARG A 31 4.80 10.16 -15.03
C ARG A 31 4.64 10.68 -13.60
N GLY A 32 5.13 9.93 -12.62
CA GLY A 32 5.05 10.27 -11.19
C GLY A 32 3.72 9.94 -10.51
N HIS A 33 2.78 9.29 -11.21
CA HIS A 33 1.52 8.83 -10.65
C HIS A 33 1.48 7.31 -10.59
N ILE A 34 0.98 6.78 -9.49
CA ILE A 34 0.75 5.35 -9.31
C ILE A 34 -0.41 4.93 -10.21
N THR A 35 -0.17 4.08 -11.20
CA THR A 35 -1.22 3.60 -12.12
C THR A 35 -1.82 2.27 -11.68
N ARG A 36 -1.10 1.52 -10.85
CA ARG A 36 -1.55 0.27 -10.24
C ARG A 36 -0.88 0.09 -8.89
N THR A 37 -1.65 -0.40 -7.92
CA THR A 37 -1.12 -0.89 -6.64
C THR A 37 -1.64 -2.30 -6.38
N GLN A 38 -0.77 -3.20 -5.96
CA GLN A 38 -1.15 -4.50 -5.41
C GLN A 38 -0.62 -4.60 -3.99
N VAL A 39 -1.39 -5.23 -3.12
CA VAL A 39 -1.01 -5.48 -1.73
C VAL A 39 -1.04 -6.97 -1.44
N PHE A 40 -0.02 -7.43 -0.72
CA PHE A 40 0.07 -8.77 -0.19
C PHE A 40 0.29 -8.67 1.31
N THR A 41 -0.47 -9.43 2.10
CA THR A 41 -0.39 -9.34 3.55
C THR A 41 -0.82 -10.64 4.21
N ASP A 42 -0.19 -10.96 5.34
CA ASP A 42 -0.62 -12.01 6.27
C ASP A 42 -1.36 -11.43 7.51
N SER A 43 -1.69 -10.14 7.49
CA SER A 43 -2.52 -9.49 8.50
C SER A 43 -3.87 -10.19 8.62
N LEU A 44 -4.34 -10.35 9.85
CA LEU A 44 -5.67 -10.91 10.13
C LEU A 44 -6.81 -9.97 9.68
N ASN A 45 -6.52 -8.69 9.45
CA ASN A 45 -7.47 -7.67 9.00
C ASN A 45 -6.96 -7.00 7.71
N PRO A 46 -7.16 -7.61 6.53
CA PRO A 46 -6.60 -7.10 5.27
C PRO A 46 -7.39 -5.91 4.68
N ALA A 47 -8.66 -5.75 5.05
CA ALA A 47 -9.56 -4.73 4.49
C ALA A 47 -9.00 -3.29 4.41
N PRO A 48 -8.39 -2.70 5.47
CA PRO A 48 -7.80 -1.36 5.38
C PRO A 48 -6.64 -1.27 4.38
N LEU A 49 -5.86 -2.35 4.21
CA LEU A 49 -4.72 -2.40 3.29
C LEU A 49 -5.17 -2.56 1.84
N GLU A 50 -6.23 -3.34 1.60
CA GLU A 50 -6.88 -3.44 0.29
C GLU A 50 -7.51 -2.10 -0.14
N ALA A 51 -8.15 -1.41 0.81
CA ALA A 51 -8.67 -0.06 0.59
C ALA A 51 -7.55 0.94 0.29
N LEU A 52 -6.42 0.84 1.00
CA LEU A 52 -5.23 1.64 0.73
C LEU A 52 -4.70 1.42 -0.68
N ALA A 53 -4.50 0.18 -1.10
CA ALA A 53 -4.04 -0.13 -2.46
C ALA A 53 -4.97 0.49 -3.52
N SER A 54 -6.29 0.40 -3.30
CA SER A 54 -7.27 1.00 -4.19
C SER A 54 -7.19 2.54 -4.24
N ARG A 55 -6.94 3.20 -3.10
CA ARG A 55 -6.84 4.68 -3.00
C ARG A 55 -5.51 5.23 -3.48
N LEU A 56 -4.44 4.43 -3.45
CA LEU A 56 -3.14 4.83 -3.98
C LEU A 56 -3.14 4.87 -5.50
N GLN A 57 -4.04 4.17 -6.18
CA GLN A 57 -4.20 4.31 -7.63
C GLN A 57 -4.61 5.75 -8.01
N GLY A 58 -3.80 6.39 -8.86
CA GLY A 58 -3.92 7.79 -9.24
C GLY A 58 -3.20 8.77 -8.31
N CYS A 59 -2.76 8.32 -7.13
CA CYS A 59 -1.98 9.13 -6.20
C CYS A 59 -0.60 9.44 -6.78
N VAL A 60 -0.07 10.62 -6.44
CA VAL A 60 1.31 10.97 -6.76
C VAL A 60 2.23 10.06 -5.94
N TYR A 61 3.24 9.46 -6.58
CA TYR A 61 4.24 8.63 -5.91
C TYR A 61 5.21 9.53 -5.13
N GLN A 62 4.73 10.08 -4.01
CA GLN A 62 5.48 10.96 -3.11
C GLN A 62 5.09 10.69 -1.65
N PRO A 63 6.04 10.79 -0.71
CA PRO A 63 5.84 10.45 0.70
C PRO A 63 4.61 11.12 1.33
N ASP A 64 4.48 12.44 1.20
CA ASP A 64 3.40 13.19 1.84
C ASP A 64 2.02 12.85 1.28
N ALA A 65 1.92 12.64 -0.03
CA ALA A 65 0.65 12.29 -0.70
C ALA A 65 0.18 10.89 -0.30
N MET A 66 1.11 9.94 -0.25
CA MET A 66 0.83 8.56 0.15
C MET A 66 0.48 8.48 1.65
N LYS A 67 1.24 9.17 2.51
CA LYS A 67 0.94 9.29 3.94
C LYS A 67 -0.44 9.88 4.18
N HIS A 68 -0.78 10.99 3.51
CA HIS A 68 -2.10 11.60 3.62
C HIS A 68 -3.21 10.63 3.22
N THR A 69 -3.00 9.84 2.17
CA THR A 69 -3.95 8.80 1.73
C THR A 69 -4.22 7.79 2.84
N CYS A 70 -3.19 7.27 3.51
CA CYS A 70 -3.35 6.41 4.68
C CYS A 70 -4.12 7.09 5.82
N GLU A 71 -3.80 8.34 6.15
CA GLU A 71 -4.45 9.08 7.24
C GLU A 71 -5.95 9.30 6.97
N THR A 72 -6.36 9.44 5.72
CA THR A 72 -7.79 9.54 5.38
C THR A 72 -8.56 8.26 5.70
N LEU A 73 -7.91 7.08 5.56
CA LEU A 73 -8.53 5.78 5.82
C LEU A 73 -8.74 5.48 7.29
N ILE A 74 -8.01 6.14 8.20
CA ILE A 74 -8.22 5.97 9.66
C ILE A 74 -9.67 6.28 10.04
N ARG A 75 -10.31 7.24 9.35
CA ARG A 75 -11.72 7.59 9.58
C ARG A 75 -12.70 6.52 9.10
N GLU A 76 -12.30 5.74 8.09
CA GLU A 76 -13.10 4.64 7.52
C GLU A 76 -12.87 3.33 8.29
N PHE A 77 -11.71 3.17 8.92
CA PHE A 77 -11.30 1.98 9.69
C PHE A 77 -10.77 2.37 11.09
N PRO A 78 -11.61 2.92 11.98
CA PRO A 78 -11.16 3.40 13.29
C PRO A 78 -10.56 2.28 14.16
N ASP A 79 -11.08 1.06 14.06
CA ASP A 79 -10.57 -0.11 14.79
C ASP A 79 -9.17 -0.55 14.31
N GLN A 80 -8.71 -0.05 13.16
CA GLN A 80 -7.40 -0.33 12.57
C GLN A 80 -6.51 0.91 12.52
N GLU A 81 -6.77 1.91 13.39
CA GLU A 81 -6.03 3.16 13.42
C GLU A 81 -4.51 2.93 13.57
N GLN A 82 -4.08 2.11 14.54
CA GLN A 82 -2.66 1.92 14.80
C GLN A 82 -1.93 1.25 13.62
N PRO A 83 -2.39 0.11 13.05
CA PRO A 83 -1.81 -0.44 11.83
C PRO A 83 -1.73 0.56 10.66
N LEU A 84 -2.79 1.36 10.46
CA LEU A 84 -2.79 2.38 9.40
C LEU A 84 -1.78 3.51 9.67
N ARG A 85 -1.58 3.90 10.93
CA ARG A 85 -0.53 4.87 11.31
C ARG A 85 0.87 4.31 11.09
N ASP A 86 1.10 3.04 11.47
CA ASP A 86 2.38 2.36 11.26
C ASP A 86 2.72 2.33 9.76
N VAL A 87 1.77 1.93 8.91
CA VAL A 87 1.93 1.92 7.45
C VAL A 87 2.13 3.33 6.90
N ALA A 88 1.39 4.34 7.38
CA ALA A 88 1.54 5.72 6.93
C ALA A 88 2.95 6.27 7.23
N GLN A 89 3.49 5.96 8.41
CA GLN A 89 4.84 6.34 8.78
C GLN A 89 5.86 5.60 7.91
N TRP A 90 5.73 4.29 7.79
CA TRP A 90 6.63 3.46 6.98
C TRP A 90 6.69 3.94 5.53
N LEU A 91 5.55 4.20 4.88
CA LEU A 91 5.52 4.74 3.52
C LEU A 91 6.27 6.07 3.39
N ALA A 92 6.19 6.94 4.40
CA ALA A 92 6.89 8.22 4.38
C ALA A 92 8.42 8.08 4.53
N GLU A 93 8.89 6.95 5.07
CA GLU A 93 10.32 6.67 5.28
C GLU A 93 10.95 5.97 4.07
N VAL A 94 10.21 5.10 3.37
CA VAL A 94 10.75 4.26 2.30
C VAL A 94 10.53 4.81 0.89
N VAL A 95 9.47 5.61 0.67
CA VAL A 95 9.23 6.28 -0.61
C VAL A 95 10.18 7.47 -0.74
N ARG A 96 10.78 7.65 -1.93
CA ARG A 96 11.75 8.73 -2.22
C ARG A 96 11.31 9.62 -3.36
#